data_AF-A0A8J5GY97-F1
#
_entry.id   AF-A0A8J5GY97-F1
#
_cell.length_a   1.000
_cell.length_b   1.000
_cell.length_c   1.000
_cell.angle_alpha   90.00
_cell.angle_beta   90.00
_cell.angle_gamma   90.00
#
_symmetry.space_group_name_H-M   'P 1'
#
loop_
_entity.id
_entity.type
_entity.pdbx_description
1 polymer ?
#
loop_
_entity_poly.entity_id
_entity_poly.type
_entity_poly.pdbx_seq_one_letter_code
_entity_poly.pdbx_strand_id
1 'polypeptide(L)'
;MSSSLLLLLLFLHLPLLPSSSLSTAEEAQTPASTFNSSTIYDVLQEYSLPVGIFPDTVKSFSVSSNGYFVVELYGECYVDLEYVVFYAPRVSGFLGYGSVSNLEGVQIRNYLVWYDVSSIKVNLPYSDFVYIQFGWVTRKLGIEQFKHIHSCREGVSLFQRAIKVVRSAFEKWLSVGGCEGLLPSVCYWSEVISLMASVSSSMKLTRLFLEIEVVGSDMVTKSVHVSVQWDL
;
A
#
# COMPACT_ATOMS: atom_id res chain seq x y z
N MET A 1 -27.07 45.95 -17.16
CA MET A 1 -26.90 44.69 -16.41
C MET A 1 -25.47 44.57 -15.87
N SER A 2 -25.02 45.47 -14.97
CA SER A 2 -23.59 45.49 -14.59
C SER A 2 -23.29 46.03 -13.18
N SER A 3 -24.30 46.26 -12.33
CA SER A 3 -24.08 46.72 -10.95
C SER A 3 -24.24 45.61 -9.90
N SER A 4 -25.13 44.63 -10.15
CA SER A 4 -25.36 43.50 -9.22
C SER A 4 -24.25 42.44 -9.22
N LEU A 5 -23.45 42.33 -10.29
CA LEU A 5 -22.34 41.38 -10.39
C LEU A 5 -21.10 41.82 -9.58
N LEU A 6 -20.89 43.13 -9.40
CA LEU A 6 -19.78 43.68 -8.62
C LEU A 6 -19.94 43.47 -7.11
N LEU A 7 -21.19 43.44 -6.61
CA LEU A 7 -21.48 43.17 -5.19
C LEU A 7 -21.26 41.70 -4.82
N LEU A 8 -21.50 40.75 -5.75
CA LEU A 8 -21.28 39.31 -5.51
C LEU A 8 -19.80 38.94 -5.42
N LEU A 9 -18.92 39.67 -6.09
CA LEU A 9 -17.48 39.43 -6.06
C LEU A 9 -16.80 39.93 -4.76
N LEU A 10 -17.39 40.91 -4.07
CA LEU A 10 -16.88 41.41 -2.78
C LEU A 10 -17.15 40.46 -1.59
N PHE A 11 -18.12 39.53 -1.71
CA PHE A 11 -18.39 38.52 -0.67
C PHE A 11 -17.46 37.30 -0.71
N LEU A 12 -16.75 37.08 -1.82
CA LEU A 12 -15.87 35.91 -2.03
C LEU A 12 -14.44 36.12 -1.50
N HIS A 13 -14.12 37.29 -0.95
CA HIS A 13 -12.76 37.65 -0.53
C HIS A 13 -12.69 38.02 0.96
N LEU A 14 -13.68 37.63 1.77
CA LEU A 14 -13.59 37.77 3.22
C LEU A 14 -12.86 36.54 3.79
N PRO A 15 -11.60 36.66 4.25
CA PRO A 15 -10.91 35.55 4.88
C PRO A 15 -11.56 35.31 6.24
N LEU A 16 -12.09 34.10 6.47
CA LEU A 16 -12.45 33.67 7.81
C LEU A 16 -11.15 33.59 8.63
N LEU A 17 -11.02 34.46 9.64
CA LEU A 17 -9.99 34.28 10.65
C LEU A 17 -10.29 32.97 11.43
N PRO A 18 -9.28 32.12 11.67
CA PRO A 18 -9.43 30.94 12.49
C PRO A 18 -9.63 31.35 13.96
N SER A 19 -10.72 30.89 14.57
CA SER A 19 -10.91 30.94 16.01
C SER A 19 -9.94 29.97 16.68
N SER A 20 -8.89 30.52 17.30
CA SER A 20 -8.01 29.78 18.21
C SER A 20 -8.81 29.36 19.46
N SER A 21 -9.04 28.06 19.65
CA SER A 21 -9.37 27.51 20.97
C SER A 21 -8.21 26.65 21.47
N LEU A 22 -7.48 27.22 22.43
CA LEU A 22 -6.55 26.56 23.33
C LEU A 22 -7.35 25.57 24.20
N SER A 23 -6.98 24.29 24.21
CA SER A 23 -7.36 23.41 25.33
C SER A 23 -6.38 22.25 25.50
N THR A 24 -5.65 22.34 26.62
CA THR A 24 -5.23 21.26 27.53
C THR A 24 -4.64 19.99 26.95
N ALA A 25 -3.32 19.86 27.15
CA ALA A 25 -2.71 18.57 27.40
C ALA A 25 -3.31 17.97 28.68
N GLU A 26 -3.95 16.81 28.55
CA GLU A 26 -4.22 15.93 29.69
C GLU A 26 -3.61 14.57 29.39
N GLU A 27 -2.53 14.29 30.12
CA GLU A 27 -1.91 12.99 30.27
C GLU A 27 -2.79 12.16 31.20
N ALA A 28 -3.45 11.13 30.66
CA ALA A 28 -4.10 10.11 31.47
C ALA A 28 -4.07 8.76 30.74
N GLN A 29 -3.03 8.00 31.09
CA GLN A 29 -3.04 6.56 31.37
C GLN A 29 -4.19 5.73 30.75
N THR A 30 -3.81 4.99 29.72
CA THR A 30 -4.05 3.55 29.54
C THR A 30 -5.16 2.93 30.40
N PRO A 31 -6.18 2.36 29.76
CA PRO A 31 -6.56 1.00 30.02
C PRO A 31 -6.05 0.19 28.84
N ALA A 32 -4.83 -0.33 28.99
CA ALA A 32 -4.49 -1.56 28.33
C ALA A 32 -5.45 -2.56 28.93
N SER A 33 -6.57 -2.79 28.25
CA SER A 33 -7.38 -3.95 28.51
C SER A 33 -6.46 -5.13 28.33
N THR A 34 -6.04 -5.71 29.46
CA THR A 34 -5.44 -7.03 29.51
C THR A 34 -6.52 -8.00 29.04
N PHE A 35 -6.63 -8.13 27.72
CA PHE A 35 -7.33 -9.25 27.13
C PHE A 35 -6.46 -10.47 27.41
N ASN A 36 -7.03 -11.45 28.10
CA ASN A 36 -6.47 -12.79 28.23
C ASN A 36 -6.23 -13.35 26.83
N SER A 37 -5.03 -13.13 26.28
CA SER A 37 -4.55 -13.65 24.99
C SER A 37 -5.61 -13.78 23.89
N SER A 38 -6.51 -12.81 23.70
CA SER A 38 -7.38 -12.80 22.53
C SER A 38 -6.51 -12.43 21.34
N THR A 39 -6.43 -13.28 20.34
CA THR A 39 -5.82 -12.93 19.05
C THR A 39 -6.80 -12.07 18.24
N ILE A 40 -6.32 -11.36 17.21
CA ILE A 40 -7.21 -10.63 16.30
C ILE A 40 -8.25 -11.57 15.65
N TYR A 41 -7.90 -12.84 15.46
CA TYR A 41 -8.77 -13.86 14.89
C TYR A 41 -9.95 -14.20 15.81
N ASP A 42 -9.74 -14.15 17.12
CA ASP A 42 -10.82 -14.36 18.10
C ASP A 42 -11.80 -13.18 18.07
N VAL A 43 -11.28 -11.96 17.96
CA VAL A 43 -12.11 -10.77 17.81
C VAL A 43 -12.92 -10.82 16.51
N LEU A 44 -12.32 -11.24 15.39
CA LEU A 44 -13.07 -11.40 14.14
C LEU A 44 -14.26 -12.37 14.29
N GLN A 45 -14.08 -13.48 15.00
CA GLN A 45 -15.16 -14.43 15.25
C GLN A 45 -16.29 -13.83 16.10
N GLU A 46 -15.97 -13.01 17.10
CA GLU A 46 -16.95 -12.29 17.92
C GLU A 46 -17.85 -11.39 17.05
N TYR A 47 -17.25 -10.73 16.05
CA TYR A 47 -17.97 -9.92 15.05
C TYR A 47 -18.58 -10.75 13.92
N SER A 48 -18.61 -12.09 14.03
CA SER A 48 -19.13 -13.00 12.99
C SER A 48 -18.45 -12.83 11.63
N LEU A 49 -17.15 -12.54 11.65
CA LEU A 49 -16.28 -12.46 10.48
C LEU A 49 -15.38 -13.70 10.41
N PRO A 50 -15.06 -14.19 9.19
CA PRO A 50 -14.15 -15.31 9.01
C PRO A 50 -12.72 -14.94 9.44
N VAL A 51 -12.01 -15.90 10.01
CA VAL A 51 -10.65 -15.70 10.56
C VAL A 51 -9.61 -15.38 9.48
N GLY A 52 -9.81 -15.82 8.24
CA GLY A 52 -8.89 -15.64 7.12
C GLY A 52 -8.94 -14.28 6.44
N ILE A 53 -9.54 -13.26 7.06
CA ILE A 53 -9.48 -11.88 6.56
C ILE A 53 -8.08 -11.28 6.70
N PHE A 54 -7.33 -11.65 7.74
CA PHE A 54 -5.95 -11.19 7.93
C PHE A 54 -4.95 -12.34 7.70
N PRO A 55 -3.74 -12.02 7.20
CA PRO A 55 -2.67 -13.01 7.04
C PRO A 55 -2.05 -13.40 8.38
N ASP A 56 -1.29 -14.48 8.40
CA ASP A 56 -0.59 -14.99 9.59
C ASP A 56 0.48 -14.04 10.18
N THR A 57 0.92 -13.04 9.41
CA THR A 57 1.99 -12.09 9.77
C THR A 57 1.55 -10.92 10.67
N VAL A 58 0.44 -11.05 11.38
CA VAL A 58 0.00 -10.06 12.37
C VAL A 58 0.99 -10.03 13.54
N LYS A 59 1.55 -8.85 13.79
CA LYS A 59 2.49 -8.56 14.88
C LYS A 59 1.75 -8.10 16.13
N SER A 60 0.81 -7.18 15.97
CA SER A 60 0.02 -6.61 17.06
C SER A 60 -1.30 -6.08 16.52
N PHE A 61 -2.27 -5.91 17.40
CA PHE A 61 -3.55 -5.31 17.04
C PHE A 61 -4.11 -4.51 18.22
N SER A 62 -5.00 -3.57 17.90
CA SER A 62 -5.74 -2.77 18.87
C SER A 62 -7.16 -2.58 18.35
N VAL A 63 -8.14 -2.71 19.24
CA VAL A 63 -9.56 -2.46 18.94
C VAL A 63 -10.10 -1.51 20.00
N SER A 64 -10.69 -0.43 19.54
CA SER A 64 -11.34 0.58 20.37
C SER A 64 -12.80 0.19 20.64
N SER A 65 -13.38 0.78 21.69
CA SER A 65 -14.78 0.50 22.08
C SER A 65 -15.81 0.88 21.01
N ASN A 66 -15.46 1.80 20.11
CA ASN A 66 -16.29 2.19 18.96
C ASN A 66 -16.18 1.23 17.75
N GLY A 67 -15.44 0.13 17.88
CA GLY A 67 -15.18 -0.83 16.80
C GLY A 67 -14.06 -0.42 15.84
N TYR A 68 -13.42 0.74 16.04
CA TYR A 68 -12.24 1.11 15.27
C TYR A 68 -11.08 0.17 15.61
N PHE A 69 -10.42 -0.36 14.60
CA PHE A 69 -9.30 -1.27 14.78
C PHE A 69 -8.06 -0.82 14.01
N VAL A 70 -6.92 -1.25 14.52
CA VAL A 70 -5.62 -1.14 13.86
C VAL A 70 -4.91 -2.48 14.02
N VAL A 71 -4.42 -3.02 12.91
CA VAL A 71 -3.59 -4.22 12.85
C VAL A 71 -2.23 -3.84 12.29
N GLU A 72 -1.16 -4.21 12.99
CA GLU A 72 0.20 -4.05 12.51
C GLU A 72 0.77 -5.41 12.10
N LEU A 73 1.34 -5.46 10.91
CA LEU A 73 1.97 -6.64 10.35
C LEU A 73 3.49 -6.50 10.48
N TYR A 74 4.21 -7.63 10.43
CA TYR A 74 5.68 -7.61 10.38
C TYR A 74 6.24 -6.89 9.13
N GLY A 75 5.44 -6.79 8.08
CA GLY A 75 5.78 -6.11 6.84
C GLY A 75 4.61 -6.12 5.87
N GLU A 76 4.87 -5.71 4.64
CA GLU A 76 3.90 -5.85 3.56
C GLU A 76 3.70 -7.33 3.21
N CYS A 77 2.46 -7.71 2.91
CA CYS A 77 2.08 -9.09 2.69
C CYS A 77 1.20 -9.22 1.44
N TYR A 78 1.46 -10.24 0.64
CA TYR A 78 0.65 -10.56 -0.53
C TYR A 78 0.03 -11.93 -0.32
N VAL A 79 -1.29 -12.03 -0.44
CA VAL A 79 -2.05 -13.27 -0.27
C VAL A 79 -2.73 -13.61 -1.59
N ASP A 80 -2.66 -14.88 -1.96
CA ASP A 80 -3.30 -15.41 -3.15
C ASP A 80 -4.65 -16.02 -2.80
N LEU A 81 -5.72 -15.25 -3.04
CA LEU A 81 -7.09 -15.72 -3.06
C LEU A 81 -7.51 -15.88 -4.53
N GLU A 82 -8.80 -15.77 -4.83
CA GLU A 82 -9.31 -15.59 -6.19
C GLU A 82 -8.68 -14.35 -6.87
N TYR A 83 -8.29 -13.35 -6.07
CA TYR A 83 -7.46 -12.24 -6.48
C TYR A 83 -6.20 -12.16 -5.62
N VAL A 84 -5.16 -11.49 -6.14
CA VAL A 84 -4.00 -11.13 -5.32
C VAL A 84 -4.40 -9.97 -4.41
N VAL A 85 -4.33 -10.21 -3.10
CA VAL A 85 -4.61 -9.22 -2.06
C VAL A 85 -3.30 -8.74 -1.45
N PHE A 86 -3.10 -7.44 -1.43
CA PHE A 86 -1.99 -6.78 -0.77
C PHE A 86 -2.45 -6.21 0.57
N TYR A 87 -1.67 -6.47 1.61
CA TYR A 87 -1.79 -5.87 2.93
C TYR A 87 -0.56 -4.99 3.18
N ALA A 88 -0.82 -3.72 3.49
CA ALA A 88 0.18 -2.79 3.96
C ALA A 88 0.65 -3.18 5.38
N PRO A 89 1.83 -2.71 5.85
CA PRO A 89 2.32 -3.00 7.19
C PRO A 89 1.38 -2.54 8.33
N ARG A 90 0.50 -1.57 8.04
CA ARG A 90 -0.52 -1.08 8.96
C ARG A 90 -1.86 -1.08 8.24
N VAL A 91 -2.83 -1.75 8.84
CA VAL A 91 -4.20 -1.88 8.33
C VAL A 91 -5.15 -1.34 9.38
N SER A 92 -6.14 -0.55 8.96
CA SER A 92 -7.12 0.05 9.88
C SER A 92 -8.51 0.08 9.28
N GLY A 93 -9.52 0.20 10.14
CA GLY A 93 -10.92 0.33 9.72
C GLY A 93 -11.87 0.22 10.89
N PHE A 94 -13.13 -0.10 10.60
CA PHE A 94 -14.17 -0.29 11.60
C PHE A 94 -14.77 -1.69 11.49
N LEU A 95 -14.76 -2.41 12.61
CA LEU A 95 -15.47 -3.66 12.80
C LEU A 95 -16.95 -3.39 13.06
N GLY A 96 -17.80 -4.06 12.28
CA GLY A 96 -19.23 -4.16 12.49
C GLY A 96 -19.65 -5.62 12.49
N TYR A 97 -20.84 -5.91 13.01
CA TYR A 97 -21.34 -7.28 13.00
C TYR A 97 -21.50 -7.78 11.56
N GLY A 98 -20.77 -8.84 11.20
CA GLY A 98 -20.67 -9.39 9.84
C GLY A 98 -20.02 -8.47 8.81
N SER A 99 -19.33 -7.40 9.22
CA SER A 99 -18.73 -6.45 8.27
C SER A 99 -17.49 -5.73 8.76
N VAL A 100 -16.66 -5.31 7.82
CA VAL A 100 -15.54 -4.40 8.00
C VAL A 100 -15.76 -3.23 7.05
N SER A 101 -15.62 -2.00 7.54
CA SER A 101 -15.87 -0.78 6.77
C SER A 101 -14.75 0.24 6.94
N ASN A 102 -14.64 1.16 5.98
CA ASN A 102 -13.55 2.14 5.89
C ASN A 102 -12.18 1.49 6.06
N LEU A 103 -11.99 0.36 5.35
CA LEU A 103 -10.76 -0.39 5.39
C LEU A 103 -9.66 0.38 4.66
N GLU A 104 -8.52 0.51 5.30
CA GLU A 104 -7.33 1.17 4.76
C GLU A 104 -6.13 0.22 4.84
N GLY A 105 -5.25 0.29 3.84
CA GLY A 105 -4.07 -0.56 3.77
C GLY A 105 -4.32 -1.96 3.21
N VAL A 106 -5.48 -2.21 2.60
CA VAL A 106 -5.78 -3.45 1.88
C VAL A 106 -6.13 -3.13 0.43
N GLN A 107 -5.44 -3.78 -0.51
CA GLN A 107 -5.65 -3.58 -1.93
C GLN A 107 -5.85 -4.90 -2.65
N ILE A 108 -6.72 -4.91 -3.66
CA ILE A 108 -6.90 -6.04 -4.55
C ILE A 108 -6.37 -5.70 -5.93
N ARG A 109 -5.63 -6.64 -6.52
CA ARG A 109 -5.22 -6.53 -7.92
C ARG A 109 -6.29 -7.14 -8.82
N ASN A 110 -6.85 -6.30 -9.69
CA ASN A 110 -7.69 -6.76 -10.79
C ASN A 110 -7.00 -6.41 -12.11
N TYR A 111 -6.73 -7.43 -12.94
CA TYR A 111 -5.88 -7.34 -14.12
C TYR A 111 -4.50 -6.71 -13.80
N LEU A 112 -4.27 -5.46 -14.22
CA LEU A 112 -3.00 -4.73 -14.02
C LEU A 112 -3.13 -3.61 -12.99
N VAL A 113 -4.30 -3.40 -12.40
CA VAL A 113 -4.58 -2.25 -11.53
C VAL A 113 -4.91 -2.71 -10.11
N TRP A 114 -4.16 -2.19 -9.14
CA TRP A 114 -4.50 -2.21 -7.72
C TRP A 114 -5.63 -1.24 -7.38
N TYR A 115 -6.61 -1.74 -6.61
CA TYR A 115 -7.75 -1.00 -6.09
C TYR A 115 -7.82 -1.15 -4.57
N ASP A 116 -8.07 -0.05 -3.87
CA ASP A 116 -8.30 -0.08 -2.43
C ASP A 116 -9.62 -0.78 -2.09
N VAL A 117 -9.55 -1.68 -1.12
CA VAL A 117 -10.72 -2.36 -0.56
C VAL A 117 -11.32 -1.46 0.49
N SER A 118 -12.58 -1.05 0.32
CA SER A 118 -13.27 -0.15 1.24
C SER A 118 -14.11 -0.89 2.28
N SER A 119 -14.68 -2.04 1.92
CA SER A 119 -15.47 -2.85 2.86
C SER A 119 -15.46 -4.35 2.53
N ILE A 120 -15.65 -5.15 3.56
CA ILE A 120 -15.80 -6.61 3.50
C ILE A 120 -17.07 -6.96 4.28
N LYS A 121 -17.96 -7.78 3.72
CA LYS A 121 -19.26 -8.11 4.33
C LYS A 121 -19.60 -9.58 4.17
N VAL A 122 -20.28 -10.13 5.16
CA VAL A 122 -20.75 -11.52 5.19
C VAL A 122 -22.25 -11.52 5.40
N ASN A 123 -22.99 -12.35 4.66
CA ASN A 123 -24.43 -12.49 4.89
C ASN A 123 -24.70 -13.40 6.09
N LEU A 124 -25.34 -12.89 7.13
CA LEU A 124 -25.70 -13.68 8.31
C LEU A 124 -27.15 -14.20 8.19
N PRO A 125 -27.51 -15.36 8.76
CA PRO A 125 -26.71 -16.28 9.60
C PRO A 125 -25.98 -17.40 8.83
N TYR A 126 -26.36 -17.66 7.58
CA TYR A 126 -25.72 -18.66 6.71
C TYR A 126 -25.18 -17.95 5.46
N SER A 127 -23.85 -18.00 5.29
CA SER A 127 -23.17 -17.40 4.14
C SER A 127 -22.15 -18.36 3.58
N ASP A 128 -22.32 -18.69 2.31
CA ASP A 128 -21.29 -19.34 1.51
C ASP A 128 -20.35 -18.31 0.85
N PHE A 129 -20.55 -17.01 1.09
CA PHE A 129 -19.88 -15.96 0.33
C PHE A 129 -19.55 -14.69 1.11
N VAL A 130 -18.34 -14.16 0.86
CA VAL A 130 -17.86 -12.87 1.34
C VAL A 130 -17.97 -11.84 0.22
N TYR A 131 -18.53 -10.68 0.53
CA TYR A 131 -18.64 -9.55 -0.39
C TYR A 131 -17.53 -8.56 -0.12
N ILE A 132 -16.70 -8.30 -1.12
CA ILE A 132 -15.61 -7.33 -1.04
C ILE A 132 -15.92 -6.16 -1.95
N GLN A 133 -15.90 -4.97 -1.39
CA GLN A 133 -16.07 -3.73 -2.12
C GLN A 133 -14.71 -3.06 -2.34
N PHE A 134 -14.37 -2.75 -3.59
CA PHE A 134 -13.17 -2.00 -3.96
C PHE A 134 -13.51 -0.96 -5.01
N GLY A 135 -13.13 0.30 -4.74
CA GLY A 135 -13.66 1.44 -5.49
C GLY A 135 -15.20 1.44 -5.54
N TRP A 136 -15.75 1.36 -6.75
CA TRP A 136 -17.18 1.36 -7.03
C TRP A 136 -17.75 -0.04 -7.30
N VAL A 137 -16.90 -1.07 -7.21
CA VAL A 137 -17.22 -2.45 -7.59
C VAL A 137 -17.36 -3.30 -6.34
N THR A 138 -18.37 -4.16 -6.33
CA THR A 138 -18.53 -5.20 -5.31
C THR A 138 -18.37 -6.57 -5.96
N ARG A 139 -17.50 -7.41 -5.40
CA ARG A 139 -17.30 -8.79 -5.82
C ARG A 139 -17.70 -9.76 -4.73
N LYS A 140 -18.10 -10.95 -5.15
CA LYS A 140 -18.56 -12.05 -4.30
C LYS A 140 -17.52 -13.15 -4.40
N LEU A 141 -16.88 -13.48 -3.28
CA LEU A 141 -15.89 -14.56 -3.16
C LEU A 141 -16.46 -15.67 -2.30
N GLY A 142 -16.05 -16.92 -2.54
CA GLY A 142 -16.46 -18.06 -1.72
C GLY A 142 -15.91 -17.97 -0.30
N ILE A 143 -16.73 -18.29 0.71
CA ILE A 143 -16.34 -18.27 2.13
C ILE A 143 -15.18 -19.21 2.44
N GLU A 144 -15.05 -20.30 1.68
CA GLU A 144 -13.95 -21.28 1.80
C GLU A 144 -12.57 -20.62 1.76
N GLN A 145 -12.43 -19.56 0.95
CA GLN A 145 -11.18 -18.81 0.83
C GLN A 145 -10.81 -18.04 2.10
N PHE A 146 -11.74 -17.84 3.04
CA PHE A 146 -11.53 -17.09 4.27
C PHE A 146 -11.62 -17.97 5.53
N LYS A 147 -11.86 -19.27 5.38
CA LYS A 147 -11.94 -20.19 6.52
C LYS A 147 -10.59 -20.43 7.18
N HIS A 148 -9.51 -20.30 6.43
CA HIS A 148 -8.14 -20.53 6.90
C HIS A 148 -7.33 -19.24 6.84
N ILE A 149 -6.41 -19.10 7.79
CA ILE A 149 -5.43 -18.01 7.80
C ILE A 149 -4.42 -18.28 6.69
N HIS A 150 -4.13 -17.26 5.89
CA HIS A 150 -3.19 -17.39 4.78
C HIS A 150 -1.81 -16.87 5.14
N SER A 151 -0.79 -17.57 4.65
CA SER A 151 0.58 -17.09 4.72
C SER A 151 0.90 -16.10 3.59
N CYS A 152 1.84 -15.22 3.85
CA CYS A 152 2.31 -14.29 2.82
C CYS A 152 3.09 -15.02 1.73
N ARG A 153 2.87 -14.63 0.47
CA ARG A 153 3.62 -15.12 -0.68
C ARG A 153 5.12 -14.89 -0.47
N GLU A 154 5.87 -15.98 -0.45
CA GLU A 154 7.33 -16.01 -0.41
C GLU A 154 7.90 -15.49 -1.75
N GLY A 155 8.17 -14.19 -1.85
CA GLY A 155 8.81 -13.66 -3.07
C GLY A 155 8.81 -12.15 -3.23
N VAL A 156 7.92 -11.42 -2.54
CA VAL A 156 7.86 -9.96 -2.68
C VAL A 156 8.76 -9.23 -1.67
N SER A 157 9.03 -9.84 -0.51
CA SER A 157 9.86 -9.22 0.54
C SER A 157 11.31 -9.01 0.13
N LEU A 158 11.94 -9.96 -0.58
CA LEU A 158 13.33 -9.82 -1.03
C LEU A 158 13.48 -8.78 -2.15
N PHE A 159 12.54 -8.78 -3.09
CA PHE A 159 12.53 -7.81 -4.18
C PHE A 159 12.22 -6.39 -3.67
N GLN A 160 11.26 -6.22 -2.76
CA GLN A 160 10.98 -4.92 -2.14
C GLN A 160 12.11 -4.43 -1.22
N ARG A 161 12.79 -5.34 -0.52
CA ARG A 161 14.03 -5.01 0.21
C ARG A 161 15.12 -4.55 -0.75
N ALA A 162 15.30 -5.22 -1.89
CA ALA A 162 16.24 -4.80 -2.92
C ALA A 162 15.87 -3.42 -3.49
N ILE A 163 14.59 -3.16 -3.78
CA ILE A 163 14.13 -1.84 -4.24
C ILE A 163 14.39 -0.75 -3.19
N LYS A 164 14.12 -1.00 -1.90
CA LYS A 164 14.42 -0.03 -0.83
C LYS A 164 15.92 0.24 -0.71
N VAL A 165 16.77 -0.77 -0.85
CA VAL A 165 18.23 -0.61 -0.85
C VAL A 165 18.69 0.22 -2.05
N VAL A 166 18.18 -0.07 -3.25
CA VAL A 166 18.52 0.68 -4.47
C VAL A 166 18.03 2.13 -4.37
N ARG A 167 16.80 2.36 -3.90
CA ARG A 167 16.26 3.71 -3.67
C ARG A 167 17.13 4.51 -2.69
N SER A 168 17.49 3.91 -1.55
CA SER A 168 18.35 4.58 -0.55
C SER A 168 19.75 4.87 -1.10
N ALA A 169 20.33 3.93 -1.86
CA ALA A 169 21.62 4.15 -2.51
C ALA A 169 21.55 5.28 -3.54
N PHE A 170 20.46 5.35 -4.30
CA PHE A 170 20.22 6.40 -5.29
C PHE A 170 19.97 7.77 -4.64
N GLU A 171 19.15 7.85 -3.60
CA GLU A 171 18.92 9.08 -2.81
C GLU A 171 20.23 9.60 -2.19
N LYS A 172 21.06 8.69 -1.66
CA LYS A 172 22.38 9.03 -1.13
C LYS A 172 23.34 9.49 -2.24
N TRP A 173 23.30 8.88 -3.42
CA TRP A 173 24.10 9.29 -4.57
C TRP A 173 23.68 10.67 -5.09
N LEU A 174 22.38 10.96 -5.17
CA LEU A 174 21.83 12.28 -5.54
C LEU A 174 22.27 13.37 -4.55
N SER A 175 22.34 13.07 -3.26
CA SER A 175 22.77 14.03 -2.23
C SER A 175 24.28 14.31 -2.22
N VAL A 176 25.12 13.44 -2.80
CA VAL A 176 26.58 13.56 -2.74
C VAL A 176 27.16 14.19 -4.03
N GLY A 177 26.32 14.62 -4.97
CA GLY A 177 26.77 15.34 -6.17
C GLY A 177 27.67 14.47 -7.07
N GLY A 178 27.34 13.19 -7.24
CA GLY A 178 28.19 12.21 -7.89
C GLY A 178 28.29 12.35 -9.41
N CYS A 179 29.10 13.27 -9.92
CA CYS A 179 29.67 13.19 -11.28
C CYS A 179 31.08 13.84 -11.35
N GLU A 180 31.88 13.74 -10.29
CA GLU A 180 33.30 14.11 -10.35
C GLU A 180 34.16 12.87 -10.61
N GLY A 181 34.58 12.68 -11.88
CA GLY A 181 35.62 11.70 -12.24
C GLY A 181 35.21 10.48 -13.08
N LEU A 182 33.99 10.40 -13.60
CA LEU A 182 33.56 9.32 -14.51
C LEU A 182 33.36 9.83 -15.95
N LEU A 183 33.59 8.95 -16.93
CA LEU A 183 33.51 9.25 -18.36
C LEU A 183 32.15 9.89 -18.74
N PRO A 184 32.10 10.86 -19.68
CA PRO A 184 30.89 11.61 -20.03
C PRO A 184 29.69 10.75 -20.46
N SER A 185 29.95 9.54 -20.96
CA SER A 185 28.93 8.57 -21.34
C SER A 185 28.17 7.97 -20.15
N VAL A 186 28.67 8.08 -18.91
CA VAL A 186 28.01 7.55 -17.70
C VAL A 186 27.04 8.57 -17.09
N CYS A 187 27.37 9.86 -17.11
CA CYS A 187 26.49 10.91 -16.58
C CYS A 187 25.27 11.18 -17.49
N TYR A 188 25.36 10.92 -18.80
CA TYR A 188 24.23 11.06 -19.74
C TYR A 188 23.08 10.06 -19.48
N TRP A 189 23.37 8.91 -18.87
CA TRP A 189 22.35 7.93 -18.50
C TRP A 189 21.61 8.28 -17.20
N SER A 190 22.00 9.32 -16.47
CA SER A 190 21.30 9.73 -15.23
C SER A 190 19.91 10.32 -15.52
N GLU A 191 19.76 11.10 -16.60
CA GLU A 191 18.45 11.59 -17.05
C GLU A 191 17.58 10.45 -17.59
N VAL A 192 18.18 9.48 -18.28
CA VAL A 192 17.47 8.29 -18.79
C VAL A 192 17.01 7.39 -17.65
N ILE A 193 17.83 7.15 -16.62
CA ILE A 193 17.44 6.38 -15.44
C ILE A 193 16.35 7.13 -14.64
N SER A 194 16.44 8.46 -14.52
CA SER A 194 15.43 9.27 -13.83
C SER A 194 14.09 9.29 -14.59
N LEU A 195 14.13 9.39 -15.92
CA LEU A 195 12.94 9.26 -16.79
C LEU A 195 12.37 7.84 -16.74
N MET A 196 13.21 6.81 -16.73
CA MET A 196 12.76 5.42 -16.64
C MET A 196 12.20 5.08 -15.25
N ALA A 197 12.73 5.67 -14.18
CA ALA A 197 12.19 5.57 -12.82
C ALA A 197 10.87 6.36 -12.66
N SER A 198 10.75 7.53 -13.30
CA SER A 198 9.52 8.31 -13.33
C SER A 198 8.43 7.66 -14.18
N VAL A 199 8.80 7.04 -15.31
CA VAL A 199 7.91 6.24 -16.15
C VAL A 199 7.50 4.96 -15.44
N SER A 200 8.39 4.31 -14.68
CA SER A 200 8.06 3.18 -13.80
C SER A 200 7.12 3.56 -12.66
N SER A 201 7.21 4.79 -12.13
CA SER A 201 6.28 5.30 -11.12
C SER A 201 4.91 5.67 -11.72
N SER A 202 4.82 5.93 -13.03
CA SER A 202 3.59 6.35 -13.70
C SER A 202 2.89 5.23 -14.48
N MET A 203 3.60 4.16 -14.85
CA MET A 203 3.03 2.97 -15.50
C MET A 203 3.33 1.74 -14.63
N LYS A 204 2.27 1.10 -14.11
CA LYS A 204 2.32 -0.21 -13.41
C LYS A 204 2.86 -1.30 -14.37
N LEU A 205 4.17 -1.30 -14.66
CA LEU A 205 4.84 -2.26 -15.54
C LEU A 205 5.63 -3.27 -14.71
N THR A 206 5.35 -4.55 -14.97
CA THR A 206 5.56 -5.64 -14.00
C THR A 206 6.92 -6.34 -14.07
N ARG A 207 7.81 -6.01 -15.01
CA ARG A 207 9.21 -6.50 -14.99
C ARG A 207 10.06 -5.77 -16.02
N LEU A 208 11.29 -5.46 -15.64
CA LEU A 208 12.34 -4.97 -16.53
C LEU A 208 13.44 -6.04 -16.52
N PHE A 209 13.63 -6.75 -17.63
CA PHE A 209 14.75 -7.66 -17.80
C PHE A 209 15.90 -6.88 -18.44
N LEU A 210 16.98 -6.72 -17.68
CA LEU A 210 18.23 -6.16 -18.16
C LEU A 210 19.18 -7.32 -18.43
N GLU A 211 19.39 -7.61 -19.70
CA GLU A 211 20.42 -8.56 -20.12
C GLU A 211 21.66 -7.74 -20.50
N ILE A 212 22.73 -7.93 -19.73
CA ILE A 212 24.00 -7.20 -19.89
C ILE A 212 25.00 -8.17 -20.47
N GLU A 213 25.25 -8.08 -21.78
CA GLU A 213 26.34 -8.80 -22.43
C GLU A 213 27.58 -7.90 -22.53
N VAL A 214 28.69 -8.39 -21.98
CA VAL A 214 29.99 -7.74 -22.10
C VAL A 214 30.76 -8.45 -23.19
N VAL A 215 30.86 -7.81 -24.36
CA VAL A 215 31.58 -8.37 -25.51
C VAL A 215 32.94 -7.68 -25.64
N GLY A 216 34.02 -8.46 -25.55
CA GLY A 216 35.39 -8.00 -25.77
C GLY A 216 36.43 -8.93 -25.14
N SER A 217 37.45 -9.30 -25.91
CA SER A 217 38.46 -10.29 -25.51
C SER A 217 39.65 -9.69 -24.74
N ASP A 218 39.80 -8.35 -24.70
CA ASP A 218 40.88 -7.64 -24.02
C ASP A 218 40.35 -6.43 -23.22
N MET A 219 41.06 -6.05 -22.15
CA MET A 219 40.64 -5.02 -21.18
C MET A 219 40.43 -3.61 -21.76
N VAL A 220 40.93 -3.33 -22.97
CA VAL A 220 40.94 -1.98 -23.58
C VAL A 220 39.72 -1.74 -24.50
N THR A 221 39.05 -2.79 -24.98
CA THR A 221 38.00 -2.71 -26.01
C THR A 221 36.73 -3.46 -25.62
N LYS A 222 36.36 -3.42 -24.33
CA LYS A 222 35.06 -3.94 -23.89
C LYS A 222 33.97 -2.93 -24.23
N SER A 223 33.07 -3.32 -25.13
CA SER A 223 31.83 -2.58 -25.37
C SER A 223 30.72 -3.23 -24.55
N VAL A 224 29.95 -2.41 -23.85
CA VAL A 224 28.79 -2.87 -23.07
C VAL A 224 27.57 -2.71 -23.95
N HIS A 225 27.00 -3.83 -24.37
CA HIS A 225 25.75 -3.83 -25.11
C HIS A 225 24.61 -4.06 -24.12
N VAL A 226 23.75 -3.05 -23.97
CA VAL A 226 22.56 -3.14 -23.12
C VAL A 226 21.35 -3.30 -24.04
N SER A 227 20.77 -4.50 -24.03
CA SER A 227 19.53 -4.76 -24.74
C SER A 227 18.38 -4.66 -23.74
N VAL A 228 17.44 -3.76 -24.04
CA VAL A 228 16.23 -3.59 -23.23
C VAL A 228 15.08 -4.21 -24.01
N GLN A 229 14.55 -5.32 -23.52
CA GLN A 229 13.39 -5.97 -24.12
C GLN A 229 12.17 -5.79 -23.20
N TRP A 230 11.06 -5.40 -23.82
CA TRP A 230 9.78 -5.20 -23.14
C TRP A 230 8.87 -6.38 -23.47
N ASP A 231 8.40 -7.12 -22.45
CA ASP A 231 7.30 -8.07 -22.63
C ASP A 231 5.98 -7.32 -22.38
N LEU A 232 5.10 -7.35 -23.39
CA LEU A 232 3.75 -6.78 -23.39
C LEU A 232 2.73 -7.80 -22.84
#